data_AF-A0A5B2VXP2-F1
#
_entry.id   AF-A0A5B2VXP2-F1
#
_cell.length_a   1.000
_cell.length_b   1.000
_cell.length_c   1.000
_cell.angle_alpha   90.00
_cell.angle_beta   90.00
_cell.angle_gamma   90.00
#
_symmetry.space_group_name_H-M   'P 1'
#
loop_
_entity.id
_entity.type
_entity.pdbx_description
1 polymer ?
#
loop_
_entity_poly.entity_id
_entity_poly.type
_entity_poly.pdbx_seq_one_letter_code
_entity_poly.pdbx_strand_id
1 'polypeptide(L)'
;MYIVVTNITFFQQPTTDYPSRRAVLHYDFVTEYEASDSWADLTNKAKITMPKNIRVRFGDGQTRPTGAGVGETDNINLGGFSDNVPLFLKGDKVTIEGGYKYFDVQGNQKVTTSVLFTGFISQVTSKKPVVLELEDNMWKLKQIIAPNKAYPATATLEDILRDLLAGTDFTVNALTKTTFGAFRTQNETVCEVLARLRKDYHFESYFRGNELRSGSIVYLESDAVVSGKKIFKFQQNIISDELDYKRKDDIRLSAVAYSINRKELEVTTKSGKQKTKHERLEVLVTQSDNGFISKVKPPGEKAEFAPNTAGERRTLYFWNVSTTAELTELATNELKKYYYTGFKGKFTTFGIPYVRMGDNVDILDDILPERNGRYKVKAVDYQGGVNTGMRQVIHLDYLITRLDKNGVAI
;
A
#
# COMPACT_ATOMS: atom_id res chain seq x y z
N MET A 1 4.62 -31.85 -7.34
CA MET A 1 4.32 -30.88 -8.43
C MET A 1 3.46 -29.77 -7.87
N TYR A 2 3.76 -28.51 -8.18
CA TYR A 2 2.93 -27.35 -7.80
C TYR A 2 2.14 -26.88 -9.03
N ILE A 3 0.83 -26.79 -8.89
CA ILE A 3 -0.10 -26.32 -9.92
C ILE A 3 -0.66 -24.98 -9.47
N VAL A 4 -0.57 -23.95 -10.30
CA VAL A 4 -1.12 -22.63 -9.97
C VAL A 4 -2.64 -22.73 -9.84
N VAL A 5 -3.17 -22.12 -8.79
CA VAL A 5 -4.61 -21.93 -8.58
C VAL A 5 -4.88 -20.44 -8.58
N THR A 6 -5.89 -20.01 -9.32
CA THR A 6 -6.34 -18.62 -9.37
C THR A 6 -7.84 -18.62 -9.22
N ASN A 7 -8.35 -17.89 -8.23
CA ASN A 7 -9.78 -17.72 -8.01
C ASN A 7 -10.08 -16.23 -7.99
N ILE A 8 -10.94 -15.77 -8.89
CA ILE A 8 -11.42 -14.40 -8.93
C ILE A 8 -12.92 -14.45 -8.67
N THR A 9 -13.35 -13.72 -7.65
CA THR A 9 -14.77 -13.61 -7.30
C THR A 9 -15.24 -12.18 -7.50
N PHE A 10 -16.29 -12.04 -8.32
CA PHE A 10 -16.98 -10.76 -8.52
C PHE A 10 -18.32 -10.80 -7.79
N PHE A 11 -18.61 -9.76 -7.02
CA PHE A 11 -19.89 -9.57 -6.34
C PHE A 11 -20.60 -8.42 -7.02
N GLN A 12 -21.56 -8.75 -7.88
CA GLN A 12 -22.34 -7.74 -8.58
C GLN A 12 -23.08 -6.85 -7.59
N GLN A 13 -23.02 -5.54 -7.83
CA GLN A 13 -23.78 -4.56 -7.05
C GLN A 13 -25.00 -4.08 -7.84
N PRO A 14 -26.18 -3.97 -7.18
CA PRO A 14 -27.36 -3.44 -7.83
C PRO A 14 -27.18 -1.96 -8.11
N THR A 15 -27.66 -1.52 -9.28
CA THR A 15 -27.69 -0.09 -9.67
C THR A 15 -29.14 0.35 -9.89
N THR A 16 -29.36 1.65 -10.09
CA THR A 16 -30.69 2.18 -10.44
C THR A 16 -31.22 1.54 -11.72
N ASP A 17 -30.37 1.40 -12.74
CA ASP A 17 -30.73 0.81 -14.03
C ASP A 17 -30.84 -0.72 -13.98
N TYR A 18 -30.09 -1.36 -13.06
CA TYR A 18 -30.01 -2.81 -12.94
C TYR A 18 -30.16 -3.28 -11.47
N PRO A 19 -31.36 -3.14 -10.87
CA PRO A 19 -31.56 -3.41 -9.43
C PRO A 19 -31.46 -4.89 -9.05
N SER A 20 -31.56 -5.79 -10.03
CA SER A 20 -31.45 -7.24 -9.85
C SER A 20 -30.02 -7.78 -9.89
N ARG A 21 -29.01 -6.94 -10.19
CA ARG A 21 -27.59 -7.34 -10.24
C ARG A 21 -27.05 -7.64 -8.84
N ARG A 22 -27.17 -8.91 -8.43
CA ARG A 22 -26.74 -9.41 -7.11
C ARG A 22 -26.01 -10.76 -7.20
N ALA A 23 -25.64 -11.18 -8.40
CA ALA A 23 -24.97 -12.46 -8.59
C ALA A 23 -23.53 -12.42 -8.06
N VAL A 24 -23.06 -13.58 -7.63
CA VAL A 24 -21.64 -13.83 -7.35
C VAL A 24 -21.08 -14.64 -8.51
N LEU A 25 -20.06 -14.10 -9.18
CA LEU A 25 -19.42 -14.73 -10.33
C LEU A 25 -18.07 -15.28 -9.89
N HIS A 26 -17.87 -16.58 -10.08
CA HIS A 26 -16.62 -17.26 -9.75
C HIS A 26 -15.87 -17.60 -11.03
N TYR A 27 -14.61 -17.18 -11.10
CA TYR A 27 -13.69 -17.49 -12.17
C TYR A 27 -12.46 -18.19 -11.60
N ASP A 28 -12.25 -19.44 -11.99
CA ASP A 28 -11.07 -20.24 -11.66
C ASP A 28 -9.96 -20.11 -12.74
N PHE A 29 -10.13 -19.15 -13.65
CA PHE A 29 -9.28 -18.96 -14.82
C PHE A 29 -9.26 -17.50 -15.28
N VAL A 30 -8.08 -17.02 -15.68
CA VAL A 30 -7.84 -15.67 -16.19
C VAL A 30 -6.64 -15.67 -17.15
N THR A 31 -6.65 -14.80 -18.18
CA THR A 31 -5.47 -14.66 -19.04
C THR A 31 -4.31 -14.08 -18.26
N GLU A 32 -4.55 -12.95 -17.60
CA GLU A 32 -3.56 -12.28 -16.76
C GLU A 32 -4.24 -11.43 -15.69
N TYR A 33 -3.62 -11.33 -14.53
CA TYR A 33 -3.92 -10.32 -13.52
C TYR A 33 -2.64 -9.65 -13.02
N GLU A 34 -2.79 -8.40 -12.61
CA GLU A 34 -1.75 -7.61 -11.93
C GLU A 34 -2.41 -6.93 -10.72
N ALA A 35 -1.71 -6.80 -9.59
CA ALA A 35 -2.19 -6.08 -8.43
C ALA A 35 -1.03 -5.49 -7.62
N SER A 36 -1.21 -4.31 -7.05
CA SER A 36 -0.24 -3.68 -6.14
C SER A 36 -0.67 -3.79 -4.67
N ASP A 37 0.29 -3.97 -3.77
CA ASP A 37 0.16 -3.74 -2.32
C ASP A 37 1.28 -2.78 -1.89
N SER A 38 0.92 -1.51 -1.72
CA SER A 38 1.83 -0.40 -1.43
C SER A 38 1.11 0.58 -0.51
N TRP A 39 1.85 1.13 0.47
CA TRP A 39 1.40 2.28 1.25
C TRP A 39 1.76 3.60 0.58
N ALA A 40 2.73 3.59 -0.34
CA ALA A 40 3.23 4.79 -1.00
C ALA A 40 2.23 5.28 -2.06
N ASP A 41 1.37 4.41 -2.55
CA ASP A 41 0.26 4.77 -3.42
C ASP A 41 -1.00 4.94 -2.57
N LEU A 42 -1.68 6.08 -2.69
CA LEU A 42 -2.90 6.31 -1.90
C LEU A 42 -3.99 5.31 -2.27
N THR A 43 -4.01 4.83 -3.52
CA THR A 43 -4.96 3.83 -4.01
C THR A 43 -4.18 2.71 -4.66
N ASN A 44 -4.26 1.50 -4.10
CA ASN A 44 -3.75 0.32 -4.78
C ASN A 44 -4.62 -0.03 -5.97
N LYS A 45 -3.98 -0.50 -7.03
CA LYS A 45 -4.64 -0.81 -8.30
C LYS A 45 -4.46 -2.28 -8.64
N ALA A 46 -5.42 -2.79 -9.38
CA ALA A 46 -5.29 -4.09 -10.01
C ALA A 46 -5.91 -4.08 -11.40
N LYS A 47 -5.53 -5.07 -12.20
CA LYS A 47 -5.98 -5.24 -13.56
C LYS A 47 -6.27 -6.71 -13.80
N ILE A 48 -7.38 -6.99 -14.46
CA ILE A 48 -7.76 -8.35 -14.89
C ILE A 48 -7.96 -8.32 -16.39
N THR A 49 -7.18 -9.12 -17.11
CA THR A 49 -7.37 -9.37 -18.54
C THR A 49 -8.22 -10.61 -18.72
N MET A 50 -9.44 -10.41 -19.21
CA MET A 50 -10.40 -11.50 -19.42
C MET A 50 -10.00 -12.33 -20.65
N PRO A 51 -10.17 -13.65 -20.59
CA PRO A 51 -9.92 -14.53 -21.72
C PRO A 51 -10.94 -14.31 -22.85
N LYS A 52 -10.49 -14.55 -24.08
CA LYS A 52 -11.36 -14.51 -25.27
C LYS A 52 -12.11 -15.83 -25.41
N ASN A 53 -13.31 -15.77 -25.99
CA ASN A 53 -14.11 -16.94 -26.39
C ASN A 53 -14.42 -17.93 -25.25
N ILE A 54 -14.59 -17.44 -24.02
CA ILE A 54 -15.02 -18.30 -22.91
C ILE A 54 -16.54 -18.45 -22.89
N ARG A 55 -16.97 -19.52 -22.24
CA ARG A 55 -18.36 -19.89 -22.05
C ARG A 55 -18.64 -19.91 -20.55
N VAL A 56 -19.67 -19.18 -20.12
CA VAL A 56 -20.06 -19.06 -18.70
C VAL A 56 -21.24 -19.98 -18.44
N ARG A 57 -21.12 -20.81 -17.40
CA ARG A 57 -22.23 -21.62 -16.89
C ARG A 57 -23.04 -20.79 -15.90
N PHE A 58 -24.35 -20.70 -16.12
CA PHE A 58 -25.28 -20.00 -15.25
C PHE A 58 -25.94 -20.96 -14.25
N GLY A 59 -26.60 -20.41 -13.23
CA GLY A 59 -27.30 -21.19 -12.20
C GLY A 59 -28.47 -22.03 -12.72
N ASP A 60 -28.93 -21.75 -13.94
CA ASP A 60 -29.92 -22.56 -14.69
C ASP A 60 -29.29 -23.79 -15.38
N GLY A 61 -27.98 -23.99 -15.23
CA GLY A 61 -27.21 -25.08 -15.86
C GLY A 61 -26.85 -24.82 -17.33
N GLN A 62 -27.35 -23.74 -17.95
CA GLN A 62 -27.02 -23.38 -19.32
C GLN A 62 -25.65 -22.73 -19.42
N THR A 63 -25.03 -22.87 -20.59
CA THR A 63 -23.72 -22.30 -20.88
C THR A 63 -23.83 -21.32 -22.04
N ARG A 64 -23.41 -20.06 -21.85
CA ARG A 64 -23.49 -19.00 -22.87
C ARG A 64 -22.11 -18.39 -23.16
N PRO A 65 -21.79 -18.03 -24.41
CA PRO A 65 -20.51 -17.43 -24.77
C PRO A 65 -20.38 -15.98 -24.28
N THR A 66 -19.16 -15.55 -23.93
CA THR A 66 -18.86 -14.17 -23.47
C THR A 66 -18.31 -13.27 -24.58
N GLY A 67 -18.46 -13.62 -25.85
CA GLY A 67 -17.71 -12.98 -26.93
C GLY A 67 -18.60 -12.37 -27.99
N ALA A 68 -18.80 -11.05 -27.96
CA ALA A 68 -19.45 -10.27 -29.02
C ALA A 68 -18.83 -10.54 -30.42
N GLY A 69 -19.30 -11.56 -31.12
CA GLY A 69 -19.26 -11.64 -32.57
C GLY A 69 -20.28 -10.66 -33.14
N VAL A 70 -19.89 -9.88 -34.16
CA VAL A 70 -20.84 -9.03 -34.89
C VAL A 70 -21.88 -9.94 -35.54
N GLY A 71 -23.16 -9.80 -35.16
CA GLY A 71 -24.27 -10.58 -35.71
C GLY A 71 -24.78 -11.75 -34.86
N GLU A 72 -24.22 -11.99 -33.67
CA GLU A 72 -24.69 -13.04 -32.75
C GLU A 72 -25.56 -12.44 -31.64
N THR A 73 -26.86 -12.75 -31.65
CA THR A 73 -27.88 -12.27 -30.70
C THR A 73 -27.72 -12.80 -29.27
N ASP A 74 -26.87 -13.81 -29.04
CA ASP A 74 -26.74 -14.53 -27.77
C ASP A 74 -25.50 -14.13 -26.95
N ASN A 75 -24.78 -13.09 -27.37
CA ASN A 75 -23.56 -12.68 -26.70
C ASN A 75 -23.83 -11.87 -25.42
N ILE A 76 -23.20 -12.28 -24.33
CA ILE A 76 -23.31 -11.61 -23.04
C ILE A 76 -22.73 -10.20 -23.16
N ASN A 77 -23.50 -9.20 -22.75
CA ASN A 77 -23.00 -7.85 -22.57
C ASN A 77 -21.97 -7.84 -21.43
N LEU A 78 -20.68 -7.77 -21.74
CA LEU A 78 -19.64 -7.81 -20.72
C LEU A 78 -19.55 -6.52 -19.90
N GLY A 79 -19.79 -5.35 -20.53
CA GLY A 79 -19.42 -4.05 -19.95
C GLY A 79 -20.40 -2.90 -20.17
N GLY A 80 -21.62 -3.18 -20.64
CA GLY A 80 -22.68 -2.17 -20.80
C GLY A 80 -22.82 -1.60 -22.21
N PHE A 81 -22.21 -2.20 -23.23
CA PHE A 81 -22.16 -1.64 -24.60
C PHE A 81 -23.38 -2.00 -25.47
N SER A 82 -24.47 -2.46 -24.85
CA SER A 82 -25.74 -2.87 -25.48
C SER A 82 -26.88 -2.74 -24.46
N ASP A 83 -28.14 -2.86 -24.90
CA ASP A 83 -29.33 -2.71 -24.04
C ASP A 83 -29.53 -3.84 -23.01
N ASN A 84 -28.77 -4.94 -23.11
CA ASN A 84 -28.84 -6.08 -22.19
C ASN A 84 -28.09 -5.81 -20.88
N VAL A 85 -28.49 -6.48 -19.80
CA VAL A 85 -27.84 -6.35 -18.48
C VAL A 85 -26.35 -6.73 -18.55
N PRO A 86 -25.43 -5.83 -18.15
CA PRO A 86 -24.00 -6.09 -18.23
C PRO A 86 -23.49 -7.02 -17.12
N LEU A 87 -22.56 -7.90 -17.48
CA LEU A 87 -21.92 -8.84 -16.57
C LEU A 87 -21.05 -8.11 -15.55
N PHE A 88 -20.23 -7.17 -16.01
CA PHE A 88 -19.38 -6.33 -15.17
C PHE A 88 -19.78 -4.86 -15.29
N LEU A 89 -19.84 -4.19 -14.15
CA LEU A 89 -20.02 -2.75 -14.07
C LEU A 89 -19.04 -2.13 -13.08
N LYS A 90 -18.76 -0.85 -13.31
CA LYS A 90 -18.06 -0.03 -12.32
C LYS A 90 -18.79 -0.12 -10.98
N GLY A 91 -18.03 -0.38 -9.93
CA GLY A 91 -18.53 -0.55 -8.55
C GLY A 91 -18.85 -1.98 -8.14
N ASP A 92 -18.77 -2.97 -9.03
CA ASP A 92 -18.79 -4.37 -8.59
C ASP A 92 -17.57 -4.66 -7.72
N LYS A 93 -17.76 -5.35 -6.60
CA LYS A 93 -16.67 -5.75 -5.72
C LYS A 93 -15.93 -6.94 -6.32
N VAL A 94 -14.60 -6.95 -6.22
CA VAL A 94 -13.75 -8.01 -6.75
C VAL A 94 -12.76 -8.47 -5.69
N THR A 95 -12.55 -9.78 -5.61
CA THR A 95 -11.49 -10.40 -4.82
C THR A 95 -10.65 -11.29 -5.74
N ILE A 96 -9.33 -11.09 -5.75
CA ILE A 96 -8.36 -11.90 -6.48
C ILE A 96 -7.60 -12.75 -5.47
N GLU A 97 -7.69 -14.06 -5.62
CA GLU A 97 -6.94 -15.04 -4.83
C GLU A 97 -6.03 -15.85 -5.75
N GLY A 98 -4.81 -16.10 -5.28
CA GLY A 98 -3.85 -16.91 -5.99
C GLY A 98 -3.07 -17.81 -5.06
N GLY A 99 -2.58 -18.93 -5.60
CA GLY A 99 -1.73 -19.83 -4.84
C GLY A 99 -1.41 -21.10 -5.61
N TYR A 100 -1.23 -22.19 -4.88
CA TYR A 100 -0.83 -23.46 -5.45
C TYR A 100 -1.59 -24.65 -4.87
N LYS A 101 -1.87 -25.60 -5.74
CA LYS A 101 -2.25 -26.98 -5.43
C LYS A 101 -1.02 -27.87 -5.56
N TYR A 102 -0.68 -28.61 -4.52
CA TYR A 102 0.50 -29.47 -4.49
C TYR A 102 0.29 -30.68 -3.56
N PHE A 103 1.20 -31.64 -3.59
CA PHE A 103 1.21 -32.76 -2.65
C PHE A 103 2.27 -32.51 -1.59
N ASP A 104 1.92 -32.70 -0.32
CA ASP A 104 2.89 -32.63 0.78
C ASP A 104 3.79 -33.88 0.83
N VAL A 105 4.75 -33.89 1.76
CA VAL A 105 5.72 -34.99 1.92
C VAL A 105 5.07 -36.33 2.28
N GLN A 106 3.82 -36.32 2.77
CA GLN A 106 3.03 -37.50 3.11
C GLN A 106 2.14 -37.94 1.94
N GLY A 107 2.16 -37.22 0.82
CA GLY A 107 1.33 -37.51 -0.35
C GLY A 107 -0.09 -36.95 -0.26
N ASN A 108 -0.40 -36.09 0.71
CA ASN A 108 -1.72 -35.45 0.80
C ASN A 108 -1.79 -34.25 -0.15
N GLN A 109 -2.86 -34.17 -0.92
CA GLN A 109 -3.12 -33.00 -1.77
C GLN A 109 -3.49 -31.80 -0.90
N LYS A 110 -2.70 -30.74 -0.97
CA LYS A 110 -2.96 -29.44 -0.35
C LYS A 110 -3.24 -28.37 -1.39
N VAL A 111 -4.12 -27.44 -1.03
CA VAL A 111 -4.37 -26.22 -1.79
C VAL A 111 -4.17 -25.06 -0.83
N THR A 112 -3.22 -24.19 -1.15
CA THR A 112 -2.91 -23.01 -0.37
C THR A 112 -3.10 -21.80 -1.28
N THR A 113 -4.01 -20.91 -0.90
CA THR A 113 -4.29 -19.65 -1.61
C THR A 113 -4.19 -18.47 -0.65
N SER A 114 -4.01 -17.28 -1.20
CA SER A 114 -3.96 -16.03 -0.45
C SER A 114 -4.67 -14.94 -1.23
N VAL A 115 -5.34 -14.03 -0.52
CA VAL A 115 -6.00 -12.87 -1.11
C VAL A 115 -4.92 -11.89 -1.56
N LEU A 116 -4.77 -11.74 -2.87
CA LEU A 116 -3.78 -10.85 -3.49
C LEU A 116 -4.31 -9.43 -3.62
N PHE A 117 -5.63 -9.29 -3.82
CA PHE A 117 -6.29 -8.00 -3.97
C PHE A 117 -7.76 -8.09 -3.59
N THR A 118 -8.30 -7.02 -3.01
CA THR A 118 -9.74 -6.83 -2.84
C THR A 118 -10.07 -5.37 -3.09
N GLY A 119 -11.10 -5.13 -3.90
CA GLY A 119 -11.45 -3.79 -4.31
C GLY A 119 -12.72 -3.75 -5.17
N PHE A 120 -12.79 -2.78 -6.06
CA PHE A 120 -13.94 -2.48 -6.89
C PHE A 120 -13.51 -2.25 -8.33
N ILE A 121 -14.36 -2.64 -9.28
CA ILE A 121 -14.16 -2.28 -10.69
C ILE A 121 -14.23 -0.75 -10.82
N SER A 122 -13.14 -0.13 -11.23
CA SER A 122 -13.09 1.31 -11.51
C SER A 122 -13.42 1.60 -12.97
N GLN A 123 -13.06 0.70 -13.88
CA GLN A 123 -13.31 0.81 -15.31
C GLN A 123 -13.43 -0.55 -16.00
N VAL A 124 -14.37 -0.66 -16.95
CA VAL A 124 -14.48 -1.79 -17.89
C VAL A 124 -14.08 -1.28 -19.28
N THR A 125 -13.02 -1.82 -19.85
CA THR A 125 -12.56 -1.39 -21.18
C THR A 125 -13.40 -2.02 -22.30
N SER A 126 -13.54 -1.32 -23.42
CA SER A 126 -14.29 -1.78 -24.60
C SER A 126 -13.44 -2.53 -25.63
N LYS A 127 -12.10 -2.52 -25.47
CA LYS A 127 -11.17 -3.20 -26.37
C LYS A 127 -11.14 -4.70 -26.10
N LYS A 128 -10.75 -5.49 -27.10
CA LYS A 128 -10.55 -6.95 -26.97
C LYS A 128 -9.04 -7.25 -26.81
N PRO A 129 -8.59 -8.08 -25.84
CA PRO A 129 -9.38 -8.69 -24.76
C PRO A 129 -9.92 -7.63 -23.78
N VAL A 130 -11.07 -7.92 -23.16
CA VAL A 130 -11.67 -7.02 -22.16
C VAL A 130 -10.76 -6.97 -20.93
N VAL A 131 -10.39 -5.76 -20.55
CA VAL A 131 -9.63 -5.46 -19.34
C VAL A 131 -10.55 -4.79 -18.32
N LEU A 132 -10.52 -5.29 -17.10
CA LEU A 132 -11.12 -4.66 -15.92
C LEU A 132 -10.01 -3.97 -15.14
N GLU A 133 -10.12 -2.66 -14.95
CA GLU A 133 -9.29 -1.91 -14.02
C GLU A 133 -9.99 -1.85 -12.67
N LEU A 134 -9.23 -2.06 -11.61
CA LEU A 134 -9.70 -2.14 -10.25
C LEU A 134 -8.95 -1.16 -9.36
N GLU A 135 -9.64 -0.67 -8.36
CA GLU A 135 -9.08 0.12 -7.26
C GLU A 135 -9.47 -0.53 -5.94
N ASP A 136 -8.61 -0.41 -4.92
CA ASP A 136 -8.88 -0.95 -3.58
C ASP A 136 -10.08 -0.25 -2.89
N ASN A 137 -10.23 -0.44 -1.58
CA ASN A 137 -11.31 0.16 -0.80
C ASN A 137 -11.34 1.71 -0.87
N MET A 138 -10.27 2.38 -1.32
CA MET A 138 -10.29 3.83 -1.58
C MET A 138 -11.29 4.22 -2.67
N TRP A 139 -11.65 3.30 -3.57
CA TRP A 139 -12.69 3.53 -4.57
C TRP A 139 -14.01 3.96 -3.93
N LYS A 140 -14.42 3.30 -2.84
CA LYS A 140 -15.63 3.69 -2.09
C LYS A 140 -15.48 5.09 -1.49
N LEU A 141 -14.31 5.39 -0.92
CA LEU A 141 -14.04 6.70 -0.29
C LEU A 141 -14.04 7.86 -1.31
N LYS A 142 -13.76 7.58 -2.59
CA LYS A 142 -13.92 8.55 -3.69
C LYS A 142 -15.39 8.84 -4.03
N GLN A 143 -16.33 7.98 -3.63
CA GLN A 143 -17.76 8.20 -3.87
C GLN A 143 -18.46 8.88 -2.69
N ILE A 144 -17.82 8.96 -1.52
CA ILE A 144 -18.42 9.48 -0.29
C ILE A 144 -17.96 10.92 -0.08
N ILE A 145 -18.90 11.85 0.01
CA ILE A 145 -18.63 13.24 0.39
C ILE A 145 -18.35 13.28 1.90
N ALA A 146 -17.22 13.86 2.29
CA ALA A 146 -16.89 14.06 3.69
C ALA A 146 -17.90 15.03 4.33
N PRO A 147 -18.33 14.78 5.58
CA PRO A 147 -19.21 15.72 6.28
C PRO A 147 -18.52 17.07 6.42
N ASN A 148 -19.24 18.15 6.13
CA ASN A 148 -18.73 19.51 6.34
C ASN A 148 -18.63 19.77 7.84
N LYS A 149 -17.42 19.75 8.40
CA LYS A 149 -17.20 19.81 9.85
C LYS A 149 -15.88 20.49 10.19
N ALA A 150 -15.90 21.23 11.30
CA ALA A 150 -14.70 21.78 11.92
C ALA A 150 -14.33 20.95 13.15
N TYR A 151 -13.13 20.40 13.15
CA TYR A 151 -12.57 19.63 14.25
C TYR A 151 -11.67 20.53 15.12
N PRO A 152 -11.84 20.51 16.45
CA PRO A 152 -10.99 21.28 17.34
C PRO A 152 -9.56 20.72 17.33
N ALA A 153 -8.60 21.51 17.81
CA ALA A 153 -7.20 21.09 17.86
C ALA A 153 -6.91 19.87 18.75
N THR A 154 -7.85 19.51 19.61
CA THR A 154 -7.80 18.32 20.47
C THR A 154 -8.31 17.05 19.78
N ALA A 155 -8.95 17.17 18.61
CA ALA A 155 -9.39 16.00 17.85
C ALA A 155 -8.18 15.24 17.33
N THR A 156 -8.20 13.92 17.49
CA THR A 156 -7.12 13.08 16.95
C THR A 156 -7.42 12.69 15.51
N LEU A 157 -6.38 12.31 14.77
CA LEU A 157 -6.49 11.73 13.43
C LEU A 157 -7.47 10.56 13.44
N GLU A 158 -7.36 9.67 14.41
CA GLU A 158 -8.19 8.49 14.54
C GLU A 158 -9.67 8.85 14.72
N ASP A 159 -10.00 9.89 15.49
CA ASP A 159 -11.38 10.36 15.68
C ASP A 159 -11.94 11.00 14.41
N ILE A 160 -11.13 11.79 13.70
CA ILE A 160 -11.50 12.38 12.41
C ILE A 160 -11.80 11.26 11.40
N LEU A 161 -10.93 10.26 11.29
CA LEU A 161 -11.11 9.13 10.38
C LEU A 161 -12.38 8.34 10.70
N ARG A 162 -12.70 8.09 11.98
CA ARG A 162 -13.94 7.41 12.37
C ARG A 162 -15.18 8.17 11.91
N ASP A 163 -15.15 9.50 12.02
CA ASP A 163 -16.25 10.36 11.57
C ASP A 163 -16.36 10.38 10.04
N LEU A 164 -15.24 10.38 9.32
CA LEU A 164 -15.21 10.27 7.86
C LEU A 164 -15.74 8.93 7.33
N LEU A 165 -15.52 7.85 8.09
CA LEU A 165 -15.96 6.50 7.73
C LEU A 165 -17.35 6.14 8.27
N ALA A 166 -18.03 7.08 8.95
CA ALA A 166 -19.36 6.85 9.48
C ALA A 166 -20.34 6.41 8.37
N GLY A 167 -21.05 5.31 8.61
CA GLY A 167 -21.98 4.71 7.62
C GLY A 167 -21.33 3.74 6.62
N THR A 168 -20.03 3.50 6.71
CA THR A 168 -19.33 2.45 5.95
C THR A 168 -19.09 1.19 6.79
N ASP A 169 -18.68 0.11 6.13
CA ASP A 169 -18.24 -1.14 6.76
C ASP A 169 -16.73 -1.15 7.12
N PHE A 170 -16.08 0.01 7.06
CA PHE A 170 -14.65 0.16 7.31
C PHE A 170 -14.35 0.55 8.76
N THR A 171 -13.21 0.07 9.26
CA THR A 171 -12.71 0.38 10.60
C THR A 171 -11.47 1.26 10.52
N VAL A 172 -11.10 1.89 11.64
CA VAL A 172 -9.87 2.69 11.76
C VAL A 172 -8.94 2.01 12.76
N ASN A 173 -7.68 1.85 12.38
CA ASN A 173 -6.64 1.43 13.30
C ASN A 173 -6.24 2.59 14.22
N ALA A 174 -6.43 2.45 15.53
CA ALA A 174 -6.12 3.48 16.50
C ALA A 174 -5.00 3.08 17.47
N LEU A 175 -3.93 2.49 16.92
CA LEU A 175 -2.74 2.14 17.71
C LEU A 175 -2.00 3.37 18.24
N THR A 176 -2.26 4.55 17.67
CA THR A 176 -1.76 5.84 18.14
C THR A 176 -2.91 6.77 18.53
N LYS A 177 -2.57 7.87 19.22
CA LYS A 177 -3.44 9.04 19.37
C LYS A 177 -2.67 10.24 18.85
N THR A 178 -2.99 10.66 17.63
CA THR A 178 -2.22 11.72 16.96
C THR A 178 -3.05 12.99 16.83
N THR A 179 -2.71 14.03 17.60
CA THR A 179 -3.23 15.39 17.38
C THR A 179 -2.32 16.15 16.42
N PHE A 180 -2.91 16.94 15.53
CA PHE A 180 -2.16 17.73 14.53
C PHE A 180 -2.72 19.15 14.32
N GLY A 181 -3.51 19.62 15.30
CA GLY A 181 -4.13 20.94 15.26
C GLY A 181 -5.55 20.90 14.72
N ALA A 182 -6.16 22.09 14.64
CA ALA A 182 -7.52 22.21 14.15
C ALA A 182 -7.60 21.83 12.67
N PHE A 183 -8.63 21.07 12.31
CA PHE A 183 -8.84 20.59 10.97
C PHE A 183 -10.26 20.89 10.53
N ARG A 184 -10.49 21.05 9.24
CA ARG A 184 -11.84 21.20 8.70
C ARG A 184 -11.97 20.40 7.43
N THR A 185 -13.17 19.91 7.19
CA THR A 185 -13.57 19.24 5.96
C THR A 185 -14.65 20.06 5.29
N GLN A 186 -14.52 20.32 3.99
CA GLN A 186 -15.52 21.11 3.26
C GLN A 186 -15.53 20.77 1.76
N ASN A 187 -16.68 20.29 1.27
CA ASN A 187 -16.94 20.03 -0.15
C ASN A 187 -15.85 19.17 -0.83
N GLU A 188 -15.38 18.15 -0.13
CA GLU A 188 -14.37 17.20 -0.59
C GLU A 188 -14.85 15.78 -0.28
N THR A 189 -14.46 14.82 -1.10
CA THR A 189 -14.68 13.39 -0.83
C THR A 189 -13.79 12.92 0.31
N VAL A 190 -14.16 11.83 0.97
CA VAL A 190 -13.31 11.24 2.03
C VAL A 190 -11.91 10.93 1.48
N CYS A 191 -11.80 10.44 0.24
CA CYS A 191 -10.50 10.18 -0.39
C CYS A 191 -9.69 11.47 -0.60
N GLU A 192 -10.32 12.58 -0.99
CA GLU A 192 -9.65 13.89 -1.11
C GLU A 192 -9.17 14.41 0.26
N VAL A 193 -9.93 14.19 1.34
CA VAL A 193 -9.47 14.48 2.70
C VAL A 193 -8.19 13.71 3.02
N LEU A 194 -8.15 12.40 2.71
CA LEU A 194 -6.95 11.57 2.93
C LEU A 194 -5.77 12.05 2.07
N ALA A 195 -6.01 12.43 0.81
CA ALA A 195 -4.99 13.00 -0.05
C ALA A 195 -4.44 14.32 0.51
N ARG A 196 -5.30 15.16 1.12
CA ARG A 196 -4.91 16.40 1.78
C ARG A 196 -4.16 16.14 3.08
N LEU A 197 -4.58 15.16 3.87
CA LEU A 197 -3.84 14.72 5.06
C LEU A 197 -2.44 14.21 4.69
N ARG A 198 -2.31 13.50 3.58
CA ARG A 198 -1.01 13.10 3.03
C ARG A 198 -0.18 14.29 2.56
N LYS A 199 -0.78 15.23 1.82
CA LYS A 199 -0.07 16.37 1.25
C LYS A 199 0.39 17.38 2.29
N ASP A 200 -0.50 17.75 3.20
CA ASP A 200 -0.30 18.87 4.13
C ASP A 200 0.29 18.38 5.47
N TYR A 201 -0.01 17.12 5.85
CA TYR A 201 0.37 16.54 7.14
C TYR A 201 1.21 15.27 7.01
N HIS A 202 1.49 14.78 5.80
CA HIS A 202 2.34 13.60 5.57
C HIS A 202 1.86 12.35 6.35
N PHE A 203 0.55 12.24 6.54
CA PHE A 203 -0.07 11.02 7.01
C PHE A 203 -0.33 10.10 5.83
N GLU A 204 0.47 9.03 5.75
CA GLU A 204 0.28 8.01 4.75
C GLU A 204 -0.91 7.15 5.13
N SER A 205 -1.81 6.90 4.18
CA SER A 205 -3.08 6.23 4.42
C SER A 205 -3.25 5.05 3.48
N TYR A 206 -3.53 3.87 4.01
CA TYR A 206 -3.71 2.64 3.24
C TYR A 206 -4.68 1.69 3.93
N PHE A 207 -5.26 0.76 3.18
CA PHE A 207 -6.14 -0.27 3.72
C PHE A 207 -5.39 -1.56 4.02
N ARG A 208 -5.73 -2.19 5.15
CA ARG A 208 -5.44 -3.60 5.41
C ARG A 208 -6.77 -4.34 5.56
N GLY A 209 -7.21 -5.00 4.48
CA GLY A 209 -8.59 -5.49 4.43
C GLY A 209 -9.56 -4.32 4.55
N ASN A 210 -10.50 -4.38 5.50
CA ASN A 210 -11.45 -3.29 5.77
C ASN A 210 -10.94 -2.26 6.81
N GLU A 211 -9.73 -2.41 7.32
CA GLU A 211 -9.15 -1.46 8.28
C GLU A 211 -8.37 -0.37 7.54
N LEU A 212 -8.84 0.88 7.62
CA LEU A 212 -8.09 2.05 7.19
C LEU A 212 -7.02 2.37 8.23
N ARG A 213 -5.77 2.44 7.79
CA ARG A 213 -4.63 2.85 8.57
C ARG A 213 -4.14 4.18 8.06
N SER A 214 -3.81 5.08 8.96
CA SER A 214 -3.29 6.39 8.62
C SER A 214 -2.35 6.88 9.71
N GLY A 215 -1.22 7.45 9.33
CA GLY A 215 -0.27 8.03 10.27
C GLY A 215 1.07 8.33 9.64
N SER A 216 1.98 8.89 10.43
CA SER A 216 3.38 9.11 10.02
C SER A 216 4.21 7.83 10.12
N ILE A 217 3.78 6.88 10.96
CA ILE A 217 4.36 5.54 11.05
C ILE A 217 3.48 4.60 10.23
N VAL A 218 4.08 4.00 9.20
CA VAL A 218 3.36 3.17 8.24
C VAL A 218 3.36 1.70 8.64
N TYR A 219 4.50 1.20 9.11
CA TYR A 219 4.67 -0.21 9.44
C TYR A 219 4.28 -0.50 10.88
N LEU A 220 3.43 -1.51 11.06
CA LEU A 220 3.10 -2.08 12.36
C LEU A 220 3.87 -3.38 12.52
N GLU A 221 4.81 -3.44 13.46
CA GLU A 221 5.64 -4.64 13.66
C GLU A 221 4.82 -5.87 14.05
N SER A 222 3.65 -5.68 14.66
CA SER A 222 2.70 -6.78 14.95
C SER A 222 2.27 -7.53 13.69
N ASP A 223 2.09 -6.84 12.56
CA ASP A 223 1.70 -7.48 11.30
C ASP A 223 2.79 -8.41 10.79
N ALA A 224 4.04 -7.94 10.83
CA ALA A 224 5.19 -8.73 10.38
C ALA A 224 5.40 -9.98 11.24
N VAL A 225 5.18 -9.87 12.56
CA VAL A 225 5.24 -11.02 13.48
C VAL A 225 4.14 -12.03 13.16
N VAL A 226 2.90 -11.58 12.96
CA VAL A 226 1.75 -12.45 12.63
C VAL A 226 1.93 -13.12 11.26
N SER A 227 2.51 -12.42 10.29
CA SER A 227 2.78 -12.99 8.94
C SER A 227 3.81 -14.12 8.96
N GLY A 228 4.64 -14.18 10.02
CA GLY A 228 5.65 -15.22 10.22
C GLY A 228 6.89 -15.04 9.33
N LYS A 229 7.86 -15.94 9.50
CA LYS A 229 9.15 -15.90 8.80
C LYS A 229 8.98 -16.17 7.30
N LYS A 230 9.46 -15.27 6.45
CA LYS A 230 9.50 -15.41 4.98
C LYS A 230 10.96 -15.54 4.55
N ILE A 231 11.34 -16.65 3.92
CA ILE A 231 12.73 -16.91 3.53
C ILE A 231 12.81 -16.99 2.01
N PHE A 232 13.72 -16.21 1.44
CA PHE A 232 14.08 -16.23 0.03
C PHE A 232 15.57 -16.49 -0.10
N LYS A 233 15.89 -17.51 -0.90
CA LYS A 233 17.25 -17.94 -1.15
C LYS A 233 17.60 -17.73 -2.62
N PHE A 234 18.76 -17.15 -2.86
CA PHE A 234 19.35 -17.14 -4.21
C PHE A 234 19.52 -18.57 -4.72
N GLN A 235 19.45 -18.74 -6.04
CA GLN A 235 19.46 -20.05 -6.73
C GLN A 235 18.34 -21.02 -6.32
N GLN A 236 17.35 -20.59 -5.53
CA GLN A 236 16.20 -21.41 -5.15
C GLN A 236 14.88 -20.72 -5.52
N ASN A 237 14.26 -19.98 -4.58
CA ASN A 237 12.94 -19.38 -4.76
C ASN A 237 12.98 -17.90 -5.18
N ILE A 238 14.17 -17.34 -5.39
CA ILE A 238 14.37 -16.08 -6.12
C ILE A 238 14.54 -16.43 -7.61
N ILE A 239 13.65 -15.90 -8.46
CA ILE A 239 13.62 -16.16 -9.91
C ILE A 239 14.56 -15.20 -10.65
N SER A 240 14.50 -13.94 -10.28
CA SER A 240 15.33 -12.85 -10.82
C SER A 240 15.36 -11.73 -9.81
N ASP A 241 16.35 -10.86 -9.91
CA ASP A 241 16.51 -9.74 -9.01
C ASP A 241 17.03 -8.50 -9.73
N GLU A 242 16.65 -7.35 -9.20
CA GLU A 242 17.21 -6.03 -9.48
C GLU A 242 17.80 -5.51 -8.17
N LEU A 243 18.56 -6.37 -7.45
CA LEU A 243 19.14 -6.05 -6.16
C LEU A 243 20.56 -5.54 -6.32
N ASP A 244 20.84 -4.40 -5.69
CA ASP A 244 22.17 -3.81 -5.62
C ASP A 244 22.69 -3.88 -4.19
N TYR A 245 23.83 -4.55 -3.99
CA TYR A 245 24.45 -4.71 -2.69
C TYR A 245 25.42 -3.56 -2.41
N LYS A 246 24.97 -2.56 -1.66
CA LYS A 246 25.75 -1.36 -1.37
C LYS A 246 26.40 -1.42 0.01
N ARG A 247 27.63 -0.90 0.11
CA ARG A 247 28.26 -0.63 1.40
C ARG A 247 27.77 0.69 1.96
N LYS A 248 27.72 0.79 3.28
CA LYS A 248 27.39 2.03 3.97
C LYS A 248 28.29 3.21 3.56
N ASP A 249 29.56 2.95 3.25
CA ASP A 249 30.54 3.98 2.90
C ASP A 249 30.25 4.63 1.52
N ASP A 250 29.54 3.91 0.65
CA ASP A 250 29.10 4.40 -0.67
C ASP A 250 27.77 5.18 -0.58
N ILE A 251 27.16 5.26 0.61
CA ILE A 251 25.86 5.89 0.84
C ILE A 251 26.07 7.29 1.38
N ARG A 252 25.70 8.29 0.58
CA ARG A 252 25.50 9.68 1.04
C ARG A 252 24.01 9.93 1.28
N LEU A 253 23.66 10.30 2.50
CA LEU A 253 22.29 10.52 2.92
C LEU A 253 22.15 11.85 3.67
N SER A 254 21.05 12.54 3.41
CA SER A 254 20.58 13.63 4.27
C SER A 254 19.08 13.56 4.44
N ALA A 255 18.56 14.19 5.48
CA ALA A 255 17.14 14.34 5.70
C ALA A 255 16.83 15.75 6.20
N VAL A 256 15.82 16.38 5.60
CA VAL A 256 15.22 17.58 6.20
C VAL A 256 14.01 17.14 7.00
N ALA A 257 14.07 17.36 8.31
CA ALA A 257 13.02 17.03 9.24
C ALA A 257 12.21 18.28 9.61
N TYR A 258 10.90 18.11 9.62
CA TYR A 258 9.95 19.15 9.95
C TYR A 258 9.09 18.73 11.15
N SER A 259 8.82 19.67 12.04
CA SER A 259 7.71 19.55 12.99
C SER A 259 6.94 20.86 13.06
N ILE A 260 5.61 20.78 12.99
CA ILE A 260 4.73 21.94 13.10
C ILE A 260 4.10 21.92 14.48
N ASN A 261 4.47 22.91 15.30
CA ASN A 261 3.95 23.06 16.64
C ASN A 261 3.07 24.31 16.74
N ARG A 262 2.13 24.27 17.66
CA ARG A 262 1.35 25.45 18.06
C ARG A 262 1.98 26.03 19.31
N LYS A 263 2.46 27.26 19.24
CA LYS A 263 3.02 27.99 20.37
C LYS A 263 2.07 29.09 20.81
N GLU A 264 1.83 29.18 22.11
CA GLU A 264 1.09 30.31 22.70
C GLU A 264 2.02 31.52 22.78
N LEU A 265 1.48 32.69 22.43
CA LEU A 265 2.15 33.98 22.50
C LEU A 265 1.71 34.67 23.77
N GLU A 266 2.62 35.45 24.36
CA GLU A 266 2.35 36.27 25.55
C GLU A 266 1.28 37.36 25.32
N VAL A 267 0.87 37.57 24.06
CA VAL A 267 -0.13 38.56 23.66
C VAL A 267 -1.52 37.93 23.68
N THR A 268 -2.47 38.54 24.38
CA THR A 268 -3.86 38.08 24.44
C THR A 268 -4.75 38.67 23.34
N THR A 269 -5.81 37.94 23.02
CA THR A 269 -6.92 38.40 22.17
C THR A 269 -7.85 39.34 22.95
N LYS A 270 -8.74 40.08 22.27
CA LYS A 270 -9.76 40.94 22.91
C LYS A 270 -10.66 40.18 23.90
N SER A 271 -10.73 38.85 23.76
CA SER A 271 -11.46 37.91 24.62
C SER A 271 -10.61 37.28 25.73
N GLY A 272 -9.39 37.76 26.01
CA GLY A 272 -8.54 37.30 27.11
C GLY A 272 -7.76 35.99 26.88
N LYS A 273 -7.99 35.28 25.77
CA LYS A 273 -7.22 34.07 25.41
C LYS A 273 -5.86 34.44 24.82
N GLN A 274 -4.79 33.73 25.18
CA GLN A 274 -3.48 33.89 24.55
C GLN A 274 -3.58 33.64 23.04
N LYS A 275 -2.96 34.52 22.24
CA LYS A 275 -2.85 34.30 20.80
C LYS A 275 -1.93 33.11 20.58
N THR A 276 -2.15 32.34 19.53
CA THR A 276 -1.28 31.22 19.19
C THR A 276 -0.73 31.39 17.80
N LYS A 277 0.53 30.99 17.59
CA LYS A 277 1.21 30.99 16.30
C LYS A 277 1.61 29.55 15.96
N HIS A 278 1.51 29.20 14.68
CA HIS A 278 2.16 28.00 14.17
C HIS A 278 3.67 28.28 14.02
N GLU A 279 4.48 27.52 14.74
CA GLU A 279 5.93 27.56 14.66
C GLU A 279 6.43 26.26 14.03
N ARG A 280 7.22 26.37 12.97
CA ARG A 280 7.80 25.23 12.27
C ARG A 280 9.24 25.06 12.73
N LEU A 281 9.55 23.89 13.24
CA LEU A 281 10.92 23.46 13.50
C LEU A 281 11.45 22.79 12.24
N GLU A 282 12.67 23.15 11.85
CA GLU A 282 13.33 22.67 10.65
C GLU A 282 14.76 22.25 11.01
N VAL A 283 15.11 21.00 10.74
CA VAL A 283 16.46 20.47 10.99
C VAL A 283 16.92 19.70 9.75
N LEU A 284 18.09 20.06 9.22
CA LEU A 284 18.80 19.24 8.25
C LEU A 284 19.74 18.30 9.00
N VAL A 285 19.54 17.00 8.87
CA VAL A 285 20.49 15.97 9.32
C VAL A 285 21.24 15.46 8.09
N THR A 286 22.56 15.48 8.14
CA THR A 286 23.43 15.03 7.03
C THR A 286 24.38 13.97 7.54
N GLN A 287 24.51 12.88 6.78
CA GLN A 287 25.54 11.87 7.02
C GLN A 287 26.92 12.49 6.74
N SER A 288 27.81 12.35 7.71
CA SER A 288 29.22 12.73 7.62
C SER A 288 30.10 11.52 7.93
N ASP A 289 31.40 11.63 7.65
CA ASP A 289 32.33 10.51 7.85
C ASP A 289 32.41 10.08 9.33
N ASN A 290 32.10 10.98 10.27
CA ASN A 290 32.07 10.74 11.73
C ASN A 290 30.65 10.56 12.29
N GLY A 291 29.64 10.24 11.45
CA GLY A 291 28.28 9.94 11.90
C GLY A 291 27.22 10.83 11.25
N PHE A 292 26.42 11.50 12.08
CA PHE A 292 25.36 12.40 11.60
C PHE A 292 25.55 13.78 12.23
N ILE A 293 25.62 14.80 11.37
CA ILE A 293 25.65 16.20 11.78
C ILE A 293 24.27 16.81 11.53
N SER A 294 23.89 17.78 12.35
CA SER A 294 22.63 18.49 12.20
C SER A 294 22.84 19.99 12.06
N LYS A 295 22.01 20.62 11.23
CA LYS A 295 21.90 22.06 11.10
C LYS A 295 20.45 22.44 11.39
N VAL A 296 20.23 23.08 12.52
CA VAL A 296 18.94 23.66 12.89
C VAL A 296 18.73 24.93 12.09
N LYS A 297 17.54 25.12 11.53
CA LYS A 297 17.10 26.39 10.99
C LYS A 297 16.20 27.07 12.02
N PRO A 298 16.65 28.19 12.62
CA PRO A 298 15.86 28.99 13.54
C PRO A 298 14.47 29.35 12.98
N PRO A 299 13.42 29.31 13.81
CA PRO A 299 12.08 29.72 13.39
C PRO A 299 12.05 31.16 12.84
N GLY A 300 11.52 31.32 11.63
CA GLY A 300 11.40 32.63 10.97
C GLY A 300 12.56 33.00 10.04
N GLU A 301 13.64 32.21 10.01
CA GLU A 301 14.69 32.37 9.02
C GLU A 301 14.18 31.97 7.63
N LYS A 302 14.35 32.85 6.64
CA LYS A 302 13.89 32.60 5.26
C LYS A 302 14.89 31.81 4.42
N ALA A 303 16.15 31.73 4.84
CA ALA A 303 17.19 31.01 4.11
C ALA A 303 16.85 29.51 4.10
N GLU A 304 16.81 28.92 2.91
CA GLU A 304 16.64 27.48 2.76
C GLU A 304 17.95 26.74 3.01
N PHE A 305 17.85 25.45 3.32
CA PHE A 305 19.05 24.60 3.36
C PHE A 305 19.70 24.55 1.98
N ALA A 306 21.03 24.50 1.96
CA ALA A 306 21.77 24.36 0.71
C ALA A 306 21.25 23.15 -0.10
N PRO A 307 21.15 23.26 -1.44
CA PRO A 307 20.61 22.18 -2.27
C PRO A 307 21.38 20.88 -2.05
N ASN A 308 20.71 19.75 -2.25
CA ASN A 308 21.37 18.46 -2.13
C ASN A 308 22.30 18.25 -3.33
N THR A 309 23.60 18.31 -3.12
CA THR A 309 24.60 18.18 -4.18
C THR A 309 25.13 16.76 -4.36
N ALA A 310 24.84 15.85 -3.43
CA ALA A 310 25.30 14.46 -3.47
C ALA A 310 24.36 13.52 -2.69
N GLY A 311 24.18 12.30 -3.21
CA GLY A 311 23.40 11.27 -2.53
C GLY A 311 21.88 11.53 -2.52
N GLU A 312 21.17 10.85 -1.63
CA GLU A 312 19.72 10.96 -1.47
C GLU A 312 19.39 11.92 -0.32
N ARG A 313 18.51 12.88 -0.56
CA ARG A 313 17.92 13.73 0.49
C ARG A 313 16.47 13.35 0.71
N ARG A 314 16.17 12.92 1.94
CA ARG A 314 14.83 12.56 2.40
C ARG A 314 14.16 13.75 3.06
N THR A 315 12.85 13.66 3.17
CA THR A 315 12.01 14.63 3.86
C THR A 315 11.24 13.88 4.93
N LEU A 316 11.38 14.27 6.19
CA LEU A 316 10.79 13.58 7.33
C LEU A 316 9.86 14.53 8.09
N TYR A 317 8.73 14.00 8.54
CA TYR A 317 7.71 14.78 9.23
C TYR A 317 7.38 14.12 10.56
N PHE A 318 7.48 14.92 11.63
CA PHE A 318 7.22 14.47 12.99
C PHE A 318 6.18 15.37 13.65
N TRP A 319 5.23 14.73 14.33
CA TRP A 319 4.12 15.40 15.01
C TRP A 319 4.32 15.38 16.51
N ASN A 320 3.86 16.42 17.20
CA ASN A 320 4.00 16.61 18.65
C ASN A 320 5.45 16.70 19.15
N VAL A 321 6.40 17.14 18.32
CA VAL A 321 7.81 17.30 18.69
C VAL A 321 8.13 18.76 18.92
N SER A 322 8.25 19.17 20.18
CA SER A 322 8.32 20.59 20.56
C SER A 322 9.73 21.17 20.59
N THR A 323 10.78 20.33 20.47
CA THR A 323 12.17 20.78 20.55
C THR A 323 12.98 20.38 19.32
N THR A 324 13.93 21.23 18.92
CA THR A 324 14.83 20.94 17.79
C THR A 324 15.79 19.80 18.10
N ALA A 325 16.13 19.58 19.37
CA ALA A 325 16.97 18.48 19.83
C ALA A 325 16.26 17.13 19.63
N GLU A 326 15.03 17.01 20.10
CA GLU A 326 14.20 15.80 19.91
C GLU A 326 13.93 15.55 18.42
N LEU A 327 13.62 16.62 17.65
CA LEU A 327 13.44 16.51 16.19
C LEU A 327 14.72 15.99 15.50
N THR A 328 15.88 16.47 15.94
CA THR A 328 17.18 16.01 15.43
C THR A 328 17.38 14.53 15.73
N GLU A 329 17.07 14.08 16.96
CA GLU A 329 17.23 12.70 17.37
C GLU A 329 16.32 11.76 16.58
N LEU A 330 15.03 12.08 16.48
CA LEU A 330 14.06 11.30 15.72
C LEU A 330 14.43 11.23 14.24
N ALA A 331 14.80 12.36 13.64
CA ALA A 331 15.26 12.43 12.26
C ALA A 331 16.53 11.59 12.03
N THR A 332 17.47 11.63 12.97
CA THR A 332 18.70 10.86 12.91
C THR A 332 18.41 9.36 13.02
N ASN A 333 17.52 8.96 13.92
CA ASN A 333 17.14 7.55 14.10
C ASN A 333 16.40 7.00 12.88
N GLU A 334 15.55 7.80 12.26
CA GLU A 334 14.88 7.41 11.01
C GLU A 334 15.87 7.31 9.84
N LEU A 335 16.80 8.27 9.71
CA LEU A 335 17.81 8.26 8.65
C LEU A 335 18.80 7.10 8.78
N LYS A 336 19.15 6.70 10.02
CA LYS A 336 20.01 5.54 10.31
C LYS A 336 19.48 4.24 9.69
N LYS A 337 18.16 4.06 9.60
CA LYS A 337 17.56 2.86 8.98
C LYS A 337 17.99 2.68 7.54
N TYR A 338 18.29 3.77 6.82
CA TYR A 338 18.67 3.75 5.40
C TYR A 338 20.19 3.74 5.17
N TYR A 339 20.97 3.90 6.24
CA TYR A 339 22.43 3.90 6.24
C TYR A 339 22.98 2.54 6.69
N TYR A 340 22.92 1.56 5.79
CA TYR A 340 23.35 0.18 6.06
C TYR A 340 24.12 -0.42 4.88
N THR A 341 24.92 -1.43 5.18
CA THR A 341 25.51 -2.32 4.16
C THR A 341 24.56 -3.47 3.89
N GLY A 342 24.02 -3.56 2.67
CA GLY A 342 23.01 -4.54 2.32
C GLY A 342 22.37 -4.32 0.96
N PHE A 343 21.38 -5.15 0.66
CA PHE A 343 20.62 -5.06 -0.58
C PHE A 343 19.67 -3.85 -0.59
N LYS A 344 19.56 -3.23 -1.76
CA LYS A 344 18.57 -2.22 -2.14
C LYS A 344 17.96 -2.62 -3.49
N GLY A 345 16.68 -2.33 -3.68
CA GLY A 345 15.97 -2.65 -4.91
C GLY A 345 14.85 -3.66 -4.67
N LYS A 346 14.63 -4.53 -5.65
CA LYS A 346 13.50 -5.46 -5.66
C LYS A 346 13.91 -6.80 -6.28
N PHE A 347 13.13 -7.84 -6.01
CA PHE A 347 13.36 -9.17 -6.58
C PHE A 347 12.05 -9.89 -6.84
N THR A 348 12.06 -10.79 -7.83
CA THR A 348 10.90 -11.55 -8.30
C THR A 348 10.97 -12.98 -7.77
N THR A 349 9.84 -13.46 -7.27
CA THR A 349 9.71 -14.80 -6.67
C THR A 349 8.43 -15.49 -7.11
N PHE A 350 8.30 -16.78 -6.76
CA PHE A 350 7.02 -17.49 -6.83
C PHE A 350 6.06 -17.02 -5.74
N GLY A 351 4.79 -17.40 -5.79
CA GLY A 351 3.77 -16.97 -4.81
C GLY A 351 3.88 -17.58 -3.41
N ILE A 352 4.87 -18.45 -3.15
CA ILE A 352 5.14 -19.03 -1.82
C ILE A 352 6.62 -18.77 -1.45
N PRO A 353 6.90 -18.23 -0.25
CA PRO A 353 5.93 -17.78 0.76
C PRO A 353 5.19 -16.50 0.31
N TYR A 354 3.92 -16.37 0.66
CA TYR A 354 3.14 -15.15 0.37
C TYR A 354 3.63 -13.98 1.21
N VAL A 355 3.85 -12.83 0.57
CA VAL A 355 4.38 -11.60 1.17
C VAL A 355 3.41 -10.45 0.93
N ARG A 356 3.24 -9.60 1.95
CA ARG A 356 2.50 -8.33 1.87
C ARG A 356 3.41 -7.15 2.18
N MET A 357 2.96 -5.96 1.81
CA MET A 357 3.59 -4.72 2.28
C MET A 357 3.67 -4.70 3.82
N GLY A 358 4.82 -4.30 4.36
CA GLY A 358 5.08 -4.26 5.80
C GLY A 358 5.60 -5.57 6.43
N ASP A 359 5.58 -6.69 5.69
CA ASP A 359 6.19 -7.95 6.13
C ASP A 359 7.72 -7.83 6.24
N ASN A 360 8.34 -8.80 6.92
CA ASN A 360 9.79 -8.95 6.97
C ASN A 360 10.22 -10.17 6.14
N VAL A 361 11.25 -9.99 5.32
CA VAL A 361 11.79 -11.04 4.45
C VAL A 361 13.27 -11.29 4.75
N ASP A 362 13.64 -12.56 4.87
CA ASP A 362 15.03 -13.00 4.98
C ASP A 362 15.53 -13.33 3.58
N ILE A 363 16.58 -12.62 3.14
CA ILE A 363 17.29 -12.91 1.90
C ILE A 363 18.60 -13.61 2.28
N LEU A 364 18.78 -14.83 1.75
CA LEU A 364 19.95 -15.66 2.00
C LEU A 364 20.64 -16.01 0.69
N ASP A 365 21.96 -15.95 0.71
CA ASP A 365 22.87 -16.38 -0.34
C ASP A 365 23.80 -17.44 0.27
N ASP A 366 23.64 -18.69 -0.19
CA ASP A 366 24.46 -19.80 0.31
C ASP A 366 25.91 -19.72 -0.25
N ILE A 367 26.13 -18.97 -1.34
CA ILE A 367 27.44 -18.77 -1.98
C ILE A 367 28.18 -17.58 -1.35
N LEU A 368 27.45 -16.49 -1.07
CA LEU A 368 27.98 -15.26 -0.49
C LEU A 368 27.22 -14.87 0.81
N PRO A 369 27.40 -15.63 1.91
CA PRO A 369 26.64 -15.43 3.15
C PRO A 369 26.82 -14.05 3.78
N GLU A 370 27.91 -13.35 3.45
CA GLU A 370 28.15 -11.97 3.86
C GLU A 370 27.19 -10.97 3.20
N ARG A 371 26.22 -11.42 2.40
CA ARG A 371 25.12 -10.61 1.85
C ARG A 371 23.78 -10.82 2.56
N ASN A 372 23.71 -11.81 3.45
CA ASN A 372 22.47 -12.23 4.10
C ASN A 372 21.90 -11.14 5.02
N GLY A 373 20.59 -10.95 4.95
CA GLY A 373 19.91 -9.95 5.76
C GLY A 373 18.41 -10.15 5.83
N ARG A 374 17.82 -9.61 6.90
CA ARG A 374 16.38 -9.44 7.07
C ARG A 374 16.01 -8.03 6.69
N TYR A 375 15.04 -7.88 5.80
CA TYR A 375 14.62 -6.60 5.25
C TYR A 375 13.13 -6.36 5.48
N LYS A 376 12.75 -5.09 5.65
CA LYS A 376 11.36 -4.64 5.65
C LYS A 376 10.86 -4.54 4.21
N VAL A 377 9.63 -5.01 3.96
CA VAL A 377 8.99 -4.94 2.64
C VAL A 377 8.24 -3.63 2.49
N LYS A 378 8.62 -2.84 1.48
CA LYS A 378 7.99 -1.57 1.13
C LYS A 378 6.68 -1.74 0.37
N ALA A 379 6.71 -2.60 -0.64
CA ALA A 379 5.61 -2.84 -1.55
C ALA A 379 5.75 -4.22 -2.19
N VAL A 380 4.65 -4.75 -2.71
CA VAL A 380 4.60 -5.99 -3.47
C VAL A 380 3.75 -5.82 -4.71
N ASP A 381 4.26 -6.22 -5.87
CA ASP A 381 3.45 -6.35 -7.09
C ASP A 381 3.15 -7.83 -7.33
N TYR A 382 1.88 -8.18 -7.39
CA TYR A 382 1.41 -9.53 -7.71
C TYR A 382 1.08 -9.64 -9.19
N GLN A 383 1.51 -10.73 -9.81
CA GLN A 383 1.20 -11.04 -11.19
C GLN A 383 0.80 -12.50 -11.32
N GLY A 384 -0.10 -12.81 -12.25
CA GLY A 384 -0.46 -14.19 -12.52
C GLY A 384 -1.42 -14.35 -13.67
N GLY A 385 -1.90 -15.58 -13.86
CA GLY A 385 -2.66 -16.01 -15.03
C GLY A 385 -1.90 -17.04 -15.86
N VAL A 386 -2.49 -17.44 -16.98
CA VAL A 386 -1.99 -18.54 -17.82
C VAL A 386 -0.64 -18.24 -18.45
N ASN A 387 -0.43 -16.99 -18.88
CA ASN A 387 0.78 -16.62 -19.61
C ASN A 387 1.98 -16.42 -18.67
N THR A 388 1.74 -15.79 -17.52
CA THR A 388 2.81 -15.33 -16.62
C THR A 388 3.12 -16.36 -15.53
N GLY A 389 2.12 -17.19 -15.16
CA GLY A 389 2.16 -17.97 -13.92
C GLY A 389 2.21 -17.06 -12.68
N MET A 390 1.99 -17.61 -11.50
CA MET A 390 1.96 -16.78 -10.28
C MET A 390 3.36 -16.27 -9.90
N ARG A 391 3.49 -14.96 -9.75
CA ARG A 391 4.72 -14.25 -9.36
C ARG A 391 4.39 -13.14 -8.35
N GLN A 392 5.39 -12.79 -7.54
CA GLN A 392 5.37 -11.59 -6.72
C GLN A 392 6.72 -10.88 -6.81
N VAL A 393 6.69 -9.57 -7.03
CA VAL A 393 7.86 -8.69 -7.05
C VAL A 393 7.90 -7.94 -5.73
N ILE A 394 8.93 -8.21 -4.92
CA ILE A 394 9.06 -7.68 -3.56
C ILE A 394 10.03 -6.52 -3.57
N HIS A 395 9.57 -5.34 -3.15
CA HIS A 395 10.40 -4.14 -3.03
C HIS A 395 10.90 -3.99 -1.59
N LEU A 396 12.22 -3.86 -1.43
CA LEU A 396 12.85 -3.68 -0.13
C LEU A 396 12.79 -2.21 0.32
N ASP A 397 12.60 -1.98 1.61
CA ASP A 397 12.71 -0.65 2.22
C ASP A 397 14.07 -0.45 2.90
N TYR A 398 14.27 -1.09 4.05
CA TYR A 398 15.49 -1.02 4.83
C TYR A 398 15.87 -2.36 5.45
N LEU A 399 17.15 -2.50 5.79
CA LEU A 399 17.68 -3.64 6.54
C LEU A 399 17.24 -3.53 8.01
N ILE A 400 16.67 -4.61 8.53
CA ILE A 400 16.30 -4.76 9.95
C ILE A 400 17.48 -5.33 10.72
N THR A 401 18.07 -6.43 10.23
CA THR A 401 19.23 -7.06 10.86
C THR A 401 20.01 -7.88 9.83
N ARG A 402 21.30 -8.04 10.09
CA ARG A 402 22.14 -9.00 9.37
C ARG A 402 21.78 -10.42 9.79
N LEU A 403 22.04 -11.37 8.90
CA LEU A 403 21.84 -12.79 9.17
C LEU A 403 23.14 -13.55 8.92
N ASP A 404 23.35 -14.63 9.68
CA ASP A 404 24.42 -15.60 9.41
C ASP A 404 24.05 -16.53 8.24
N LYS A 405 24.93 -17.50 7.95
CA LYS A 405 24.71 -18.53 6.93
C LYS A 405 23.50 -19.44 7.22
N ASN A 406 23.06 -19.52 8.48
CA ASN A 406 21.92 -20.35 8.90
C ASN A 406 20.61 -19.55 8.95
N GLY A 407 20.64 -18.25 8.62
CA GLY A 407 19.48 -17.37 8.69
C GLY A 407 19.09 -16.98 10.12
N VAL A 408 20.08 -16.91 11.01
CA VAL A 408 19.97 -16.41 12.40
C VAL A 408 20.49 -14.98 12.47
N ALA A 409 19.81 -14.11 13.22
CA ALA A 409 20.20 -12.71 13.39
C ALA A 409 21.55 -12.58 14.11
N ILE A 410 22.39 -11.67 13.63
CA ILE A 410 23.73 -11.36 14.17
C ILE A 410 23.89 -9.89 14.53
#